data_AF-A0A0J7XYS1-F1
#
_entry.id   AF-A0A0J7XYS1-F1
#
_cell.length_a   1.000
_cell.length_b   1.000
_cell.length_c   1.000
_cell.angle_alpha   90.00
_cell.angle_beta   90.00
_cell.angle_gamma   90.00
#
_symmetry.space_group_name_H-M   'P 1'
#
loop_
_entity.id
_entity.type
_entity.pdbx_description
1 polymer ?
#
loop_
_entity_poly.entity_id
_entity_poly.type
_entity_poly.pdbx_seq_one_letter_code
_entity_poly.pdbx_strand_id
1 'polypeptide(L)'
;MAKRMLRGSHNSNDRLTETIDELMGIFFAMPDKVDGDHGRRTFQMIEETFEGGEQGWLIYRFTRRARDLLKDSEAYALLHRATVLAFDSKYALELYQLGALLYRRDVPIWRGDVETLRAKLGVPEGAYSSFADLRRFVLDAATAEINQLVPQFSVAWDVAKRRGRKVIEVAITFRRKPPIAAVAAEEENERHRAGRRARRDGTAETIMDPSAIIAATAANLGVSDVLRWPADDQVTEFGAVELHAIGVTYGGGHAVQRLADQYARVRADKRRQLRGDALREDWTTWVRGCAEKWSKP
;
A
#
# COMPACT_ATOMS: atom_id res chain seq x y z
N MET A 1 -3.22 -4.53 29.68
CA MET A 1 -2.61 -5.10 28.45
C MET A 1 -1.21 -5.62 28.76
N ALA A 2 -0.71 -6.63 28.04
CA ALA A 2 0.64 -7.18 28.28
C ALA A 2 1.72 -6.26 27.69
N LYS A 3 2.79 -5.97 28.43
CA LYS A 3 3.89 -5.07 28.00
C LYS A 3 4.55 -5.54 26.69
N ARG A 4 4.63 -6.85 26.45
CA ARG A 4 5.16 -7.41 25.18
C ARG A 4 4.44 -6.86 23.95
N MET A 5 3.14 -6.58 24.05
CA MET A 5 2.33 -6.08 22.93
C MET A 5 2.59 -4.60 22.62
N LEU A 6 3.20 -3.88 23.58
CA LEU A 6 3.53 -2.46 23.49
C LEU A 6 5.00 -2.22 23.14
N ARG A 7 5.88 -3.23 23.30
CA ARG A 7 7.34 -3.11 23.15
C ARG A 7 7.84 -2.97 21.71
N GLY A 8 7.02 -3.29 20.71
CA GLY A 8 7.43 -3.25 19.30
C GLY A 8 8.61 -4.20 19.02
N SER A 9 9.65 -3.73 18.33
CA SER A 9 10.85 -4.52 17.99
C SER A 9 12.00 -4.42 19.00
N HIS A 10 11.79 -3.80 20.16
CA HIS A 10 12.84 -3.53 21.13
C HIS A 10 12.79 -4.54 22.29
N ASN A 11 13.93 -4.85 22.92
CA ASN A 11 13.98 -5.85 24.01
C ASN A 11 13.87 -5.25 25.43
N SER A 12 14.13 -3.96 25.63
CA SER A 12 13.97 -3.30 26.94
C SER A 12 12.58 -2.66 27.16
N ASN A 13 12.11 -2.67 28.41
CA ASN A 13 10.87 -2.02 28.87
C ASN A 13 11.05 -0.53 29.24
N ASP A 14 12.27 -0.01 29.36
CA ASP A 14 12.52 1.32 29.96
C ASP A 14 11.79 2.45 29.23
N ARG A 15 11.74 2.38 27.89
CA ARG A 15 11.00 3.34 27.05
C ARG A 15 9.50 3.35 27.33
N LEU A 16 8.94 2.20 27.72
CA LEU A 16 7.52 2.08 27.97
C LEU A 16 7.13 2.82 29.25
N THR A 17 7.95 2.72 30.30
CA THR A 17 7.73 3.43 31.56
C THR A 17 7.82 4.94 31.35
N GLU A 18 8.85 5.44 30.65
CA GLU A 18 8.95 6.88 30.32
C GLU A 18 7.73 7.39 29.52
N THR A 19 7.24 6.61 28.56
CA THR A 19 6.04 6.97 27.77
C THR A 19 4.77 6.98 28.63
N ILE A 20 4.66 6.06 29.59
CA ILE A 20 3.52 6.01 30.53
C ILE A 20 3.55 7.22 31.45
N ASP A 21 4.72 7.57 31.97
CA ASP A 21 4.90 8.74 32.83
C ASP A 21 4.59 10.04 32.07
N GLU A 22 5.04 10.15 30.81
CA GLU A 22 4.67 11.25 29.93
C GLU A 22 3.15 11.32 29.77
N LEU A 23 2.50 10.20 29.47
CA LEU A 23 1.05 10.10 29.28
C LEU A 23 0.26 10.48 30.55
N MET A 24 0.74 10.09 31.73
CA MET A 24 0.20 10.52 33.03
C MET A 24 0.34 12.03 33.24
N GLY A 25 1.41 12.63 32.73
CA GLY A 25 1.66 14.07 32.77
C GLY A 25 0.83 14.90 31.79
N ILE A 26 0.06 14.28 30.88
CA ILE A 26 -0.78 15.00 29.92
C ILE A 26 -2.06 15.51 30.60
N PHE A 27 -2.25 16.82 30.50
CA PHE A 27 -3.47 17.51 30.93
C PHE A 27 -4.31 17.91 29.72
N PHE A 28 -5.60 17.59 29.77
CA PHE A 28 -6.59 18.19 28.88
C PHE A 28 -6.99 19.55 29.42
N ALA A 29 -7.10 20.52 28.52
CA ALA A 29 -7.64 21.84 28.79
C ALA A 29 -8.78 22.13 27.82
N MET A 30 -9.95 22.49 28.34
CA MET A 30 -11.11 22.81 27.52
C MET A 30 -11.88 24.00 28.10
N PRO A 31 -12.57 24.79 27.26
CA PRO A 31 -13.56 25.74 27.73
C PRO A 31 -14.62 25.01 28.55
N ASP A 32 -15.03 25.59 29.67
CA ASP A 32 -16.08 25.05 30.52
C ASP A 32 -16.85 26.16 31.23
N LYS A 33 -18.00 25.80 31.82
CA LYS A 33 -18.83 26.71 32.57
C LYS A 33 -19.18 26.12 33.94
N VAL A 34 -18.92 26.89 35.01
CA VAL A 34 -19.25 26.51 36.39
C VAL A 34 -20.08 27.63 36.99
N ASP A 35 -21.27 27.32 37.50
CA ASP A 35 -22.14 28.27 38.20
C ASP A 35 -22.42 29.58 37.45
N GLY A 36 -22.38 29.57 36.11
CA GLY A 36 -22.57 30.77 35.29
C GLY A 36 -21.29 31.34 34.70
N ASP A 37 -20.14 31.06 35.31
CA ASP A 37 -18.85 31.61 34.92
C ASP A 37 -18.15 30.76 33.86
N HIS A 38 -17.71 31.41 32.79
CA HIS A 38 -16.93 30.78 31.73
C HIS A 38 -15.46 30.75 32.12
N GLY A 39 -14.84 29.60 31.98
CA GLY A 39 -13.44 29.43 32.31
C GLY A 39 -12.80 28.33 31.49
N ARG A 40 -11.56 28.01 31.87
CA ARG A 40 -10.80 26.89 31.34
C ARG A 40 -10.75 25.81 32.41
N ARG A 41 -11.31 24.63 32.12
CA ARG A 41 -11.11 23.46 32.98
C ARG A 41 -9.89 22.70 32.51
N THR A 42 -9.06 22.30 33.47
CA THR A 42 -7.91 21.43 33.26
C THR A 42 -8.07 20.14 34.06
N PHE A 43 -7.80 18.98 33.46
CA PHE A 43 -7.84 17.67 34.14
C PHE A 43 -6.91 16.66 33.46
N GLN A 44 -6.48 15.63 34.18
CA GLN A 44 -5.65 14.55 33.63
C GLN A 44 -6.48 13.47 32.92
N MET A 45 -5.88 12.82 31.93
CA MET A 45 -6.50 11.68 31.24
C MET A 45 -6.54 10.43 32.11
N ILE A 46 -5.39 10.07 32.67
CA ILE A 46 -5.17 8.84 33.40
C ILE A 46 -5.05 9.16 34.88
N GLU A 47 -5.78 8.40 35.69
CA GLU A 47 -5.87 8.55 37.15
C GLU A 47 -4.78 7.75 37.85
N GLU A 48 -4.55 6.51 37.40
CA GLU A 48 -3.56 5.60 37.98
C GLU A 48 -3.02 4.65 36.90
N THR A 49 -1.79 4.20 37.12
CA THR A 49 -1.14 3.10 36.41
C THR A 49 -0.61 2.08 37.40
N PHE A 50 -0.63 0.82 37.02
CA PHE A 50 0.00 -0.27 37.76
C PHE A 50 0.82 -1.12 36.79
N GLU A 51 2.08 -1.32 37.13
CA GLU A 51 3.04 -2.13 36.39
C GLU A 51 3.48 -3.33 37.25
N GLY A 52 3.15 -4.56 36.84
CA GLY A 52 3.51 -5.73 37.64
C GLY A 52 3.12 -7.09 37.06
N GLY A 53 3.53 -8.16 37.76
CA GLY A 53 3.30 -9.56 37.39
C GLY A 53 4.39 -10.16 36.49
N GLU A 54 4.55 -11.50 36.52
CA GLU A 54 5.56 -12.25 35.75
C GLU A 54 5.51 -11.97 34.24
N GLN A 55 4.33 -11.67 33.71
CA GLN A 55 4.13 -11.37 32.29
C GLN A 55 4.30 -9.89 31.94
N GLY A 56 4.56 -9.03 32.92
CA GLY A 56 4.67 -7.58 32.79
C GLY A 56 3.37 -6.97 32.28
N TRP A 57 2.36 -6.85 33.13
CA TRP A 57 1.11 -6.18 32.77
C TRP A 57 1.22 -4.67 32.98
N LEU A 58 0.55 -3.91 32.11
CA LEU A 58 0.17 -2.53 32.35
C LEU A 58 -1.34 -2.48 32.56
N ILE A 59 -1.75 -2.00 33.72
CA ILE A 59 -3.12 -1.67 34.07
C ILE A 59 -3.18 -0.14 34.21
N TYR A 60 -4.22 0.49 33.67
CA TYR A 60 -4.43 1.93 33.82
C TYR A 60 -5.92 2.22 33.98
N ARG A 61 -6.23 3.35 34.61
CA ARG A 61 -7.60 3.84 34.78
C ARG A 61 -7.73 5.25 34.22
N PHE A 62 -8.70 5.49 33.35
CA PHE A 62 -9.07 6.85 32.95
C PHE A 62 -9.74 7.59 34.10
N THR A 63 -9.49 8.89 34.26
CA THR A 63 -10.26 9.71 35.19
C THR A 63 -11.74 9.69 34.83
N ARG A 64 -12.63 9.92 35.80
CA ARG A 64 -14.08 9.97 35.55
C ARG A 64 -14.42 10.96 34.42
N ARG A 65 -13.82 12.14 34.45
CA ARG A 65 -14.07 13.18 33.45
C ARG A 65 -13.59 12.79 32.06
N ALA A 66 -12.44 12.12 31.93
CA ALA A 66 -11.98 11.59 30.65
C ALA A 66 -12.95 10.55 30.09
N ARG A 67 -13.52 9.69 30.94
CA ARG A 67 -14.55 8.72 30.51
C ARG A 67 -15.82 9.42 30.03
N ASP A 68 -16.29 10.43 30.76
CA ASP A 68 -17.47 11.21 30.36
C ASP A 68 -17.22 11.92 29.02
N LEU A 69 -16.06 12.59 28.87
CA LEU A 69 -15.67 13.25 27.62
C LEU A 69 -15.63 12.28 26.43
N LEU A 70 -15.02 11.11 26.60
CA LEU A 70 -14.91 10.10 25.54
C LEU A 70 -16.26 9.49 25.18
N LYS A 71 -17.16 9.35 26.17
CA LYS A 71 -18.51 8.80 25.97
C LYS A 71 -19.42 9.77 25.22
N ASP A 72 -19.32 11.07 25.52
CA ASP A 72 -20.20 12.10 24.97
C ASP A 72 -19.68 12.68 23.63
N SER A 73 -18.54 12.19 23.11
CA SER A 73 -17.95 12.68 21.87
C SER A 73 -18.75 12.24 20.64
N GLU A 74 -19.32 13.21 19.92
CA GLU A 74 -19.98 13.01 18.62
C GLU A 74 -18.99 12.76 17.46
N ALA A 75 -17.70 13.01 17.70
CA ALA A 75 -16.64 12.82 16.72
C ALA A 75 -15.82 11.56 17.05
N TYR A 76 -15.85 10.60 16.13
CA TYR A 76 -15.06 9.37 16.20
C TYR A 76 -14.33 9.12 14.88
N ALA A 77 -13.06 8.70 14.98
CA ALA A 77 -12.24 8.29 13.86
C ALA A 77 -11.84 6.83 14.03
N LEU A 78 -11.97 6.05 12.96
CA LEU A 78 -11.40 4.71 12.92
C LEU A 78 -9.95 4.81 12.47
N LEU A 79 -9.02 4.50 13.38
CA LEU A 79 -7.59 4.46 13.11
C LEU A 79 -7.11 3.01 13.00
N HIS A 80 -6.36 2.70 11.95
CA HIS A 80 -5.80 1.37 11.78
C HIS A 80 -4.43 1.27 12.46
N ARG A 81 -4.29 0.33 13.40
CA ARG A 81 -3.07 0.20 14.24
C ARG A 81 -1.81 0.03 13.40
N ALA A 82 -1.82 -0.82 12.38
CA ALA A 82 -0.64 -1.07 11.56
C ALA A 82 -0.17 0.21 10.84
N THR A 83 -1.13 1.01 10.36
CA THR A 83 -0.87 2.28 9.68
C THR A 83 -0.33 3.34 10.65
N VAL A 84 -0.92 3.45 11.84
CA VAL A 84 -0.44 4.38 12.88
C VAL A 84 1.01 4.08 13.28
N LEU A 85 1.33 2.79 13.49
CA LEU A 85 2.68 2.35 13.84
C LEU A 85 3.67 2.43 12.66
N ALA A 86 3.17 2.57 11.43
CA ALA A 86 3.99 2.70 10.25
C ALA A 86 4.45 4.15 10.01
N PHE A 87 3.80 5.18 10.56
CA PHE A 87 4.23 6.57 10.35
C PHE A 87 5.56 6.88 11.03
N ASP A 88 6.45 7.55 10.30
CA ASP A 88 7.69 8.15 10.80
C ASP A 88 7.49 9.65 11.14
N SER A 89 6.51 10.32 10.53
CA SER A 89 6.22 11.74 10.77
C SER A 89 5.03 11.96 11.71
N LYS A 90 5.24 12.78 12.75
CA LYS A 90 4.14 13.31 13.59
C LYS A 90 3.09 14.01 12.72
N TYR A 91 3.51 14.80 11.74
CA TYR A 91 2.60 15.55 10.88
C TYR A 91 1.76 14.63 9.97
N ALA A 92 2.32 13.49 9.53
CA ALA A 92 1.55 12.48 8.82
C ALA A 92 0.49 11.85 9.71
N LEU A 93 0.82 11.56 10.98
CA LEU A 93 -0.13 11.05 11.95
C LEU A 93 -1.29 12.03 12.21
N GLU A 94 -1.01 13.30 12.48
CA GLU A 94 -2.04 14.33 12.70
C GLU A 94 -2.94 14.51 11.46
N LEU A 95 -2.33 14.57 10.28
CA LEU A 95 -3.06 14.72 9.03
C LEU A 95 -3.89 13.46 8.69
N TYR A 96 -3.40 12.26 9.05
CA TYR A 96 -4.15 11.02 8.94
C TYR A 96 -5.38 11.02 9.87
N GLN A 97 -5.23 11.47 11.12
CA GLN A 97 -6.35 11.58 12.06
C GLN A 97 -7.42 12.54 11.54
N LEU A 98 -7.01 13.70 11.02
CA LEU A 98 -7.92 14.65 10.37
C LEU A 98 -8.63 14.01 9.18
N GLY A 99 -7.90 13.26 8.35
CA GLY A 99 -8.47 12.53 7.23
C GLY A 99 -9.46 11.44 7.66
N ALA A 100 -9.15 10.68 8.71
CA ALA A 100 -10.01 9.63 9.24
C ALA A 100 -11.37 10.15 9.74
N LEU A 101 -11.41 11.41 10.22
CA LEU A 101 -12.65 12.10 10.61
C LEU A 101 -13.49 12.57 9.41
N LEU A 102 -12.86 12.81 8.25
CA LEU A 102 -13.47 13.52 7.12
C LEU A 102 -13.75 12.65 5.90
N TYR A 103 -12.95 11.63 5.59
CA TYR A 103 -13.00 10.94 4.30
C TYR A 103 -14.31 10.20 4.00
N ARG A 104 -15.14 9.95 5.02
CA ARG A 104 -16.47 9.33 4.90
C ARG A 104 -17.62 10.34 4.92
N ARG A 105 -17.33 11.64 5.04
CA ARG A 105 -18.35 12.70 4.99
C ARG A 105 -18.66 13.05 3.54
N ASP A 106 -19.82 13.66 3.32
CA ASP A 106 -20.24 14.14 1.98
C ASP A 106 -19.27 15.16 1.39
N VAL A 107 -18.69 15.99 2.27
CA VAL A 107 -17.64 16.96 1.93
C VAL A 107 -16.35 16.56 2.65
N PRO A 108 -15.52 15.71 2.04
CA PRO A 108 -14.30 15.22 2.67
C PRO A 108 -13.14 16.21 2.47
N ILE A 109 -13.40 17.48 2.77
CA ILE A 109 -12.46 18.59 2.58
C ILE A 109 -12.31 19.32 3.91
N TRP A 110 -11.07 19.45 4.36
CA TRP A 110 -10.71 20.43 5.38
C TRP A 110 -10.30 21.74 4.70
N ARG A 111 -10.84 22.87 5.14
CA ARG A 111 -10.50 24.20 4.62
C ARG A 111 -10.32 25.17 5.78
N GLY A 112 -9.24 25.91 5.78
CA GLY A 112 -8.92 26.85 6.86
C GLY A 112 -7.69 27.69 6.57
N ASP A 113 -7.47 28.70 7.41
CA ASP A 113 -6.29 29.53 7.32
C ASP A 113 -5.01 28.74 7.73
N VAL A 114 -3.86 29.27 7.33
CA VAL A 114 -2.55 28.62 7.56
C VAL A 114 -2.24 28.48 9.05
N GLU A 115 -2.69 29.41 9.90
CA GLU A 115 -2.39 29.36 11.34
C GLU A 115 -3.22 28.28 12.03
N THR A 116 -4.50 28.18 11.69
CA THR A 116 -5.36 27.08 12.14
C THR A 116 -4.81 25.72 11.68
N LEU A 117 -4.23 25.63 10.48
CA LEU A 117 -3.58 24.39 10.02
C LEU A 117 -2.36 24.03 10.87
N ARG A 118 -1.49 25.01 11.18
CA ARG A 118 -0.31 24.80 12.03
C ARG A 118 -0.69 24.28 13.41
N ALA A 119 -1.68 24.92 14.04
CA ALA A 119 -2.20 24.49 15.33
C ALA A 119 -2.74 23.05 15.28
N LYS A 120 -3.52 22.70 14.24
CA LYS A 120 -4.07 21.35 14.07
C LYS A 120 -3.00 20.27 13.86
N LEU A 121 -1.91 20.59 13.15
CA LEU A 121 -0.80 19.68 12.94
C LEU A 121 0.22 19.70 14.08
N GLY A 122 -0.01 20.51 15.12
CA GLY A 122 0.91 20.66 16.25
C GLY A 122 2.29 21.16 15.83
N VAL A 123 2.35 22.06 14.84
CA VAL A 123 3.58 22.75 14.42
C VAL A 123 3.97 23.75 15.51
N PRO A 124 5.17 23.66 16.10
CA PRO A 124 5.60 24.60 17.13
C PRO A 124 5.63 26.05 16.64
N GLU A 125 5.40 26.99 17.55
CA GLU A 125 5.53 28.41 17.24
C GLU A 125 6.94 28.74 16.72
N GLY A 126 7.02 29.54 15.65
CA GLY A 126 8.29 29.87 14.99
C GLY A 126 8.85 28.79 14.06
N ALA A 127 8.39 27.53 14.14
CA ALA A 127 8.83 26.48 13.23
C ALA A 127 8.24 26.66 11.82
N TYR A 128 9.07 26.41 10.79
CA TYR A 128 8.70 26.57 9.38
C TYR A 128 8.04 27.93 9.10
N SER A 129 8.68 29.03 9.50
CA SER A 129 8.09 30.37 9.47
C SER A 129 7.57 30.79 8.08
N SER A 130 8.21 30.33 7.00
CA SER A 130 7.74 30.52 5.64
C SER A 130 6.71 29.47 5.22
N PHE A 131 5.76 29.85 4.34
CA PHE A 131 4.83 28.87 3.75
C PHE A 131 5.56 27.84 2.88
N ALA A 132 6.70 28.20 2.28
CA ALA A 132 7.50 27.27 1.49
C ALA A 132 8.08 26.14 2.34
N ASP A 133 8.56 26.46 3.55
CA ASP A 133 9.05 25.45 4.50
C ASP A 133 7.91 24.60 5.04
N LEU A 134 6.78 25.22 5.41
CA LEU A 134 5.58 24.49 5.85
C LEU A 134 5.13 23.51 4.77
N ARG A 135 5.07 23.96 3.52
CA ARG A 135 4.76 23.11 2.38
C ARG A 135 5.73 21.93 2.30
N ARG A 136 7.04 22.19 2.23
CA ARG A 136 8.05 21.15 1.97
C ARG A 136 8.16 20.12 3.09
N PHE A 137 8.23 20.60 4.34
CA PHE A 137 8.56 19.76 5.49
C PHE A 137 7.33 19.20 6.20
N VAL A 138 6.15 19.79 5.99
CA VAL A 138 4.92 19.35 6.63
C VAL A 138 3.94 18.81 5.59
N LEU A 139 3.44 19.66 4.67
CA LEU A 139 2.34 19.27 3.79
C LEU A 139 2.75 18.20 2.77
N ASP A 140 3.79 18.44 1.99
CA ASP A 140 4.24 17.55 0.93
C ASP A 140 4.79 16.24 1.52
N ALA A 141 5.58 16.34 2.60
CA ALA A 141 6.13 15.17 3.30
C ALA A 141 5.02 14.29 3.91
N ALA A 142 4.07 14.87 4.65
CA ALA A 142 2.97 14.15 5.25
C ALA A 142 2.02 13.56 4.20
N THR A 143 1.72 14.32 3.14
CA THR A 143 0.86 13.87 2.04
C THR A 143 1.47 12.67 1.33
N ALA A 144 2.77 12.72 1.02
CA ALA A 144 3.46 11.61 0.35
C ALA A 144 3.48 10.34 1.23
N GLU A 145 3.70 10.50 2.53
CA GLU A 145 3.70 9.39 3.49
C GLU A 145 2.31 8.75 3.63
N ILE A 146 1.25 9.56 3.77
CA ILE A 146 -0.13 9.07 3.81
C ILE A 146 -0.49 8.35 2.52
N ASN A 147 -0.16 8.95 1.37
CA ASN A 147 -0.47 8.36 0.07
C ASN A 147 0.25 7.04 -0.17
N GLN A 148 1.38 6.81 0.49
CA GLN A 148 2.07 5.52 0.49
C GLN A 148 1.46 4.51 1.47
N LEU A 149 1.15 4.91 2.70
CA LEU A 149 0.88 3.97 3.81
C LEU A 149 -0.59 3.73 4.14
N VAL A 150 -1.51 4.63 3.77
CA VAL A 150 -2.91 4.57 4.21
C VAL A 150 -3.77 3.84 3.17
N PRO A 151 -4.35 2.66 3.45
CA PRO A 151 -5.17 1.96 2.46
C PRO A 151 -6.52 2.62 2.20
N GLN A 152 -7.08 3.34 3.17
CA GLN A 152 -8.47 3.80 3.11
C GLN A 152 -8.68 5.03 2.21
N PHE A 153 -7.72 5.96 2.21
CA PHE A 153 -7.83 7.21 1.47
C PHE A 153 -6.47 7.76 1.02
N SER A 154 -6.52 8.65 0.03
CA SER A 154 -5.42 9.50 -0.41
C SER A 154 -5.69 10.95 -0.02
N VAL A 155 -4.63 11.71 0.14
CA VAL A 155 -4.63 13.14 0.49
C VAL A 155 -4.08 13.94 -0.67
N ALA A 156 -4.71 15.09 -0.91
CA ALA A 156 -4.19 16.17 -1.75
C ALA A 156 -4.45 17.50 -1.06
N TRP A 157 -3.63 18.51 -1.33
CA TRP A 157 -3.83 19.85 -0.78
C TRP A 157 -3.61 20.91 -1.86
N ASP A 158 -4.34 22.02 -1.73
CA ASP A 158 -4.30 23.15 -2.66
C ASP A 158 -4.31 24.48 -1.92
N VAL A 159 -3.75 25.52 -2.53
CA VAL A 159 -3.88 26.89 -2.05
C VAL A 159 -5.29 27.39 -2.35
N ALA A 160 -6.09 27.59 -1.30
CA ALA A 160 -7.48 27.98 -1.44
C ALA A 160 -7.66 29.49 -1.61
N LYS A 161 -6.83 30.31 -0.95
CA LYS A 161 -6.81 31.77 -1.09
C LYS A 161 -5.42 32.36 -0.87
N ARG A 162 -5.16 33.48 -1.56
CA ARG A 162 -3.95 34.31 -1.41
C ARG A 162 -4.34 35.76 -1.12
N ARG A 163 -3.48 36.45 -0.37
CA ARG A 163 -3.47 37.92 -0.25
C ARG A 163 -2.16 38.43 -0.84
N GLY A 164 -2.22 38.93 -2.08
CA GLY A 164 -1.01 39.20 -2.87
C GLY A 164 -0.20 37.92 -3.07
N ARG A 165 1.08 37.93 -2.68
CA ARG A 165 1.96 36.74 -2.74
C ARG A 165 1.80 35.79 -1.54
N LYS A 166 1.18 36.24 -0.45
CA LYS A 166 1.03 35.45 0.79
C LYS A 166 -0.12 34.45 0.64
N VAL A 167 0.15 33.17 0.88
CA VAL A 167 -0.89 32.14 1.06
C VAL A 167 -1.57 32.36 2.40
N ILE A 168 -2.90 32.47 2.40
CA ILE A 168 -3.68 32.72 3.62
C ILE A 168 -4.58 31.54 3.98
N GLU A 169 -4.97 30.71 3.01
CA GLU A 169 -5.92 29.62 3.21
C GLU A 169 -5.52 28.41 2.36
N VAL A 170 -5.69 27.21 2.92
CA VAL A 170 -5.39 25.92 2.29
C VAL A 170 -6.65 25.06 2.33
N ALA A 171 -6.84 24.24 1.30
CA ALA A 171 -7.83 23.18 1.28
C ALA A 171 -7.12 21.82 1.19
N ILE A 172 -7.54 20.86 1.99
CA ILE A 172 -7.02 19.50 2.01
C ILE A 172 -8.17 18.57 1.70
N THR A 173 -8.04 17.79 0.63
CA THR A 173 -9.05 16.84 0.17
C THR A 173 -8.64 15.42 0.53
N PHE A 174 -9.56 14.69 1.14
CA PHE A 174 -9.42 13.27 1.46
C PHE A 174 -10.31 12.47 0.53
N ARG A 175 -9.73 11.59 -0.29
CA ARG A 175 -10.50 10.78 -1.25
C ARG A 175 -10.31 9.31 -0.96
N ARG A 176 -11.39 8.52 -1.04
CA ARG A 176 -11.27 7.06 -0.98
C ARG A 176 -10.23 6.59 -1.99
N LYS A 177 -9.31 5.75 -1.52
CA LYS A 177 -8.23 5.22 -2.34
C LYS A 177 -8.80 4.10 -3.23
N PRO A 178 -8.45 4.05 -4.53
CA PRO A 178 -8.92 2.98 -5.41
C PRO A 178 -8.35 1.62 -4.98
N PRO A 179 -9.03 0.49 -5.28
CA PRO A 179 -8.67 -0.83 -4.76
C PRO A 179 -7.20 -1.23 -4.98
N ILE A 180 -6.66 -1.03 -6.20
CA ILE A 180 -5.26 -1.37 -6.52
C ILE A 180 -4.28 -0.58 -5.66
N ALA A 181 -4.53 0.71 -5.45
CA ALA A 181 -3.68 1.55 -4.62
C ALA A 181 -3.83 1.21 -3.12
N ALA A 182 -5.01 0.75 -2.68
CA ALA A 182 -5.23 0.30 -1.32
C ALA A 182 -4.41 -0.96 -1.01
N VAL A 183 -4.43 -1.95 -1.92
CA VAL A 183 -3.59 -3.16 -1.82
C VAL A 183 -2.11 -2.80 -1.77
N ALA A 184 -1.64 -1.90 -2.65
CA ALA A 184 -0.24 -1.47 -2.63
C ALA A 184 0.16 -0.81 -1.29
N ALA A 185 -0.74 -0.07 -0.66
CA ALA A 185 -0.51 0.53 0.66
C ALA A 185 -0.52 -0.51 1.80
N GLU A 186 -1.34 -1.56 1.69
CA GLU A 186 -1.33 -2.69 2.62
C GLU A 186 0.00 -3.44 2.52
N GLU A 187 0.44 -3.81 1.31
CA GLU A 187 1.73 -4.44 1.09
C GLU A 187 2.89 -3.57 1.62
N GLU A 188 2.84 -2.25 1.45
CA GLU A 188 3.89 -1.37 1.97
C GLU A 188 3.91 -1.31 3.50
N ASN A 189 2.77 -1.47 4.18
CA ASN A 189 2.73 -1.61 5.63
C ASN A 189 3.38 -2.91 6.12
N GLU A 190 3.35 -3.98 5.31
CA GLU A 190 3.98 -5.27 5.62
C GLU A 190 5.49 -5.28 5.33
N ARG A 191 5.96 -4.40 4.44
CA ARG A 191 7.38 -4.28 4.09
C ARG A 191 8.21 -3.62 5.21
N HIS A 192 9.50 -3.93 5.20
CA HIS A 192 10.44 -3.35 6.14
C HIS A 192 10.63 -1.82 5.92
N ARG A 193 10.61 -1.06 7.03
CA ARG A 193 10.67 0.42 7.05
C ARG A 193 11.90 1.01 6.37
N ALA A 194 13.05 0.33 6.39
CA ALA A 194 14.32 0.90 5.92
C ALA A 194 14.31 1.35 4.45
N GLY A 195 13.57 0.63 3.59
CA GLY A 195 13.48 0.96 2.15
C GLY A 195 12.28 1.85 1.79
N ARG A 196 11.44 2.23 2.75
CA ARG A 196 10.15 2.88 2.50
C ARG A 196 10.31 4.23 1.82
N ARG A 197 11.23 5.05 2.34
CA ARG A 197 11.53 6.38 1.78
C ARG A 197 12.06 6.26 0.35
N ALA A 198 12.97 5.33 0.10
CA ALA A 198 13.50 5.11 -1.24
C ALA A 198 12.40 4.65 -2.22
N ARG A 199 11.49 3.76 -1.80
CA ARG A 199 10.34 3.36 -2.63
C ARG A 199 9.38 4.51 -2.91
N ARG A 200 9.12 5.36 -1.91
CA ARG A 200 8.27 6.56 -2.05
C ARG A 200 8.86 7.56 -3.03
N ASP A 201 10.17 7.78 -2.93
CA ASP A 201 10.90 8.78 -3.71
C ASP A 201 11.33 8.23 -5.08
N GLY A 202 11.04 6.94 -5.37
CA GLY A 202 11.39 6.26 -6.63
C GLY A 202 12.88 5.93 -6.77
N THR A 203 13.64 6.00 -5.67
CA THR A 203 15.10 5.79 -5.62
C THR A 203 15.51 4.42 -5.08
N ALA A 204 14.55 3.51 -4.89
CA ALA A 204 14.85 2.16 -4.44
C ALA A 204 15.61 1.38 -5.53
N GLU A 205 16.85 0.99 -5.23
CA GLU A 205 17.59 0.05 -6.05
C GLU A 205 16.86 -1.29 -6.03
N THR A 206 16.39 -1.73 -7.20
CA THR A 206 15.83 -3.07 -7.34
C THR A 206 17.01 -4.02 -7.46
N ILE A 207 17.38 -4.69 -6.36
CA ILE A 207 18.28 -5.83 -6.42
C ILE A 207 17.51 -6.95 -7.10
N MET A 208 17.60 -6.94 -8.41
CA MET A 208 17.15 -7.98 -9.30
C MET A 208 18.12 -9.14 -9.18
N ASP A 209 17.77 -10.19 -8.43
CA ASP A 209 18.47 -11.46 -8.57
C ASP A 209 18.21 -11.96 -10.00
N PRO A 210 19.23 -12.01 -10.88
CA PRO A 210 19.04 -12.46 -12.26
C PRO A 210 18.41 -13.86 -12.30
N SER A 211 18.73 -14.69 -11.30
CA SER A 211 18.21 -16.05 -11.14
C SER A 211 16.71 -16.06 -10.85
N ALA A 212 16.22 -15.12 -10.02
CA ALA A 212 14.79 -15.00 -9.69
C ALA A 212 13.98 -14.47 -10.88
N ILE A 213 14.55 -13.57 -11.68
CA ILE A 213 13.92 -13.09 -12.93
C ILE A 213 13.87 -14.21 -13.95
N ILE A 214 14.98 -14.94 -14.13
CA ILE A 214 15.03 -16.09 -15.04
C ILE A 214 14.01 -17.15 -14.59
N ALA A 215 13.91 -17.43 -13.29
CA ALA A 215 12.94 -18.39 -12.75
C ALA A 215 11.49 -17.94 -12.89
N ALA A 216 11.18 -16.66 -12.61
CA ALA A 216 9.83 -16.12 -12.77
C ALA A 216 9.42 -16.01 -14.24
N THR A 217 10.37 -15.71 -15.12
CA THR A 217 10.17 -15.66 -16.57
C THR A 217 10.01 -17.08 -17.14
N ALA A 218 10.80 -18.06 -16.67
CA ALA A 218 10.67 -19.48 -17.04
C ALA A 218 9.36 -20.10 -16.53
N ALA A 219 8.92 -19.74 -15.32
CA ALA A 219 7.64 -20.18 -14.76
C ALA A 219 6.44 -19.60 -15.52
N ASN A 220 6.50 -18.32 -15.93
CA ASN A 220 5.45 -17.68 -16.71
C ASN A 220 5.47 -18.09 -18.20
N LEU A 221 6.61 -18.51 -18.74
CA LEU A 221 6.75 -18.96 -20.13
C LEU A 221 6.59 -20.47 -20.32
N GLY A 222 6.39 -21.25 -19.26
CA GLY A 222 6.20 -22.71 -19.38
C GLY A 222 7.35 -23.43 -20.12
N VAL A 223 8.56 -22.85 -20.13
CA VAL A 223 9.71 -23.43 -20.81
C VAL A 223 10.34 -24.45 -19.87
N SER A 224 9.83 -25.68 -19.91
CA SER A 224 10.74 -26.81 -19.82
C SER A 224 11.63 -26.72 -21.05
N ASP A 225 12.96 -26.74 -20.90
CA ASP A 225 13.97 -26.64 -21.99
C ASP A 225 13.81 -27.67 -23.13
N VAL A 226 12.81 -28.55 -23.04
CA VAL A 226 12.52 -29.57 -24.02
C VAL A 226 11.15 -29.29 -24.62
N LEU A 227 11.11 -28.91 -25.91
CA LEU A 227 9.90 -28.71 -26.70
C LEU A 227 8.91 -29.88 -26.51
N ARG A 228 7.65 -29.58 -26.20
CA ARG A 228 6.58 -30.58 -26.04
C ARG A 228 5.34 -30.18 -26.82
N TRP A 229 4.54 -31.17 -27.18
CA TRP A 229 3.21 -30.91 -27.75
C TRP A 229 2.27 -30.36 -26.66
N PRO A 230 1.53 -29.25 -26.91
CA PRO A 230 0.66 -28.60 -25.92
C PRO A 230 -0.38 -29.56 -25.32
N ALA A 231 -0.63 -29.46 -24.01
CA ALA A 231 -1.55 -30.34 -23.29
C ALA A 231 -2.99 -30.27 -23.84
N ASP A 232 -3.42 -29.08 -24.22
CA ASP A 232 -4.73 -28.74 -24.79
C ASP A 232 -4.80 -28.85 -26.32
N ASP A 233 -3.74 -29.35 -26.96
CA ASP A 233 -3.59 -29.44 -28.41
C ASP A 233 -3.71 -28.08 -29.15
N GLN A 234 -3.60 -26.95 -28.42
CA GLN A 234 -3.64 -25.61 -29.01
C GLN A 234 -2.24 -25.15 -29.42
N VAL A 235 -2.02 -25.00 -30.74
CA VAL A 235 -0.77 -24.49 -31.31
C VAL A 235 -0.97 -23.03 -31.71
N THR A 236 -0.78 -22.13 -30.74
CA THR A 236 -0.94 -20.68 -30.90
C THR A 236 0.38 -19.94 -30.76
N GLU A 237 0.40 -18.69 -31.21
CA GLU A 237 1.56 -17.79 -31.09
C GLU A 237 1.96 -17.48 -29.64
N PHE A 238 1.05 -17.70 -28.67
CA PHE A 238 1.28 -17.45 -27.25
C PHE A 238 1.57 -18.72 -26.44
N GLY A 239 0.99 -19.87 -26.82
CA GLY A 239 1.09 -21.12 -26.05
C GLY A 239 2.10 -22.13 -26.59
N ALA A 240 2.41 -22.09 -27.89
CA ALA A 240 3.26 -23.07 -28.56
C ALA A 240 4.14 -22.40 -29.63
N VAL A 241 4.82 -21.33 -29.23
CA VAL A 241 5.51 -20.36 -30.09
C VAL A 241 6.33 -21.02 -31.20
N GLU A 242 7.14 -22.03 -30.85
CA GLU A 242 8.03 -22.71 -31.78
C GLU A 242 7.28 -23.57 -32.82
N LEU A 243 6.30 -24.36 -32.38
CA LEU A 243 5.46 -25.15 -33.29
C LEU A 243 4.61 -24.23 -34.18
N HIS A 244 4.14 -23.10 -33.63
CA HIS A 244 3.40 -22.11 -34.37
C HIS A 244 4.25 -21.47 -35.47
N ALA A 245 5.48 -21.07 -35.16
CA ALA A 245 6.42 -20.51 -36.13
C ALA A 245 6.71 -21.48 -37.29
N ILE A 246 6.88 -22.78 -37.00
CA ILE A 246 7.05 -23.82 -38.04
C ILE A 246 5.80 -23.91 -38.93
N GLY A 247 4.61 -23.88 -38.31
CA GLY A 247 3.34 -23.90 -39.02
C GLY A 247 3.19 -22.72 -39.99
N VAL A 248 3.50 -21.50 -39.53
CA VAL A 248 3.46 -20.29 -40.37
C VAL A 248 4.48 -20.37 -41.51
N THR A 249 5.70 -20.83 -41.21
CA THR A 249 6.81 -20.83 -42.18
C THR A 249 6.64 -21.85 -43.28
N TYR A 250 6.20 -23.07 -42.93
CA TYR A 250 6.19 -24.21 -43.86
C TYR A 250 4.78 -24.68 -44.25
N GLY A 251 3.72 -24.12 -43.64
CA GLY A 251 2.34 -24.61 -43.78
C GLY A 251 1.61 -24.15 -45.03
N GLY A 252 2.28 -23.51 -46.00
CA GLY A 252 1.69 -23.14 -47.29
C GLY A 252 0.53 -22.16 -47.18
N GLY A 253 0.46 -21.34 -46.12
CA GLY A 253 -0.63 -20.39 -45.86
C GLY A 253 -1.88 -20.97 -45.21
N HIS A 254 -1.89 -22.26 -44.85
CA HIS A 254 -2.99 -22.85 -44.09
C HIS A 254 -2.95 -22.42 -42.61
N ALA A 255 -4.13 -22.32 -41.99
CA ALA A 255 -4.23 -22.01 -40.56
C ALA A 255 -3.48 -23.04 -39.71
N VAL A 256 -2.58 -22.57 -38.84
CA VAL A 256 -1.70 -23.43 -38.03
C VAL A 256 -2.48 -24.37 -37.14
N GLN A 257 -3.54 -23.88 -36.48
CA GLN A 257 -4.38 -24.72 -35.63
C GLN A 257 -5.06 -25.85 -36.44
N ARG A 258 -5.44 -25.61 -37.70
CA ARG A 258 -6.01 -26.65 -38.57
C ARG A 258 -4.99 -27.74 -38.91
N LEU A 259 -3.74 -27.37 -39.15
CA LEU A 259 -2.64 -28.33 -39.35
C LEU A 259 -2.40 -29.15 -38.07
N ALA A 260 -2.48 -28.49 -36.91
CA ALA A 260 -2.28 -29.10 -35.60
C ALA A 260 -3.41 -30.08 -35.24
N ASP A 261 -4.66 -29.72 -35.51
CA ASP A 261 -5.82 -30.59 -35.29
C ASP A 261 -5.72 -31.88 -36.11
N GLN A 262 -5.30 -31.77 -37.37
CA GLN A 262 -5.13 -32.95 -38.22
C GLN A 262 -3.93 -33.80 -37.78
N TYR A 263 -2.84 -33.18 -37.35
CA TYR A 263 -1.70 -33.88 -36.75
C TYR A 263 -2.10 -34.62 -35.48
N ALA A 264 -2.88 -33.98 -34.61
CA ALA A 264 -3.38 -34.59 -33.39
C ALA A 264 -4.29 -35.80 -33.67
N ARG A 265 -5.05 -35.77 -34.77
CA ARG A 265 -5.88 -36.90 -35.23
C ARG A 265 -5.04 -38.04 -35.80
N VAL A 266 -4.09 -37.75 -36.68
CA VAL A 266 -3.32 -38.77 -37.41
C VAL A 266 -2.18 -39.36 -36.58
N ARG A 267 -1.61 -38.57 -35.66
CA ARG A 267 -0.47 -38.96 -34.82
C ARG A 267 -0.85 -38.88 -33.34
N ALA A 268 -1.96 -39.51 -33.00
CA ALA A 268 -2.59 -39.38 -31.70
C ALA A 268 -1.61 -39.68 -30.54
N ASP A 269 -1.03 -40.86 -30.48
CA ASP A 269 -0.13 -41.23 -29.38
C ASP A 269 1.28 -40.65 -29.58
N LYS A 270 1.74 -40.59 -30.83
CA LYS A 270 3.09 -40.16 -31.18
C LYS A 270 3.36 -38.70 -30.82
N ARG A 271 2.38 -37.80 -30.98
CA ARG A 271 2.53 -36.38 -30.56
C ARG A 271 2.82 -36.24 -29.06
N ARG A 272 2.27 -37.15 -28.25
CA ARG A 272 2.44 -37.16 -26.80
C ARG A 272 3.74 -37.85 -26.37
N GLN A 273 4.40 -38.61 -27.23
CA GLN A 273 5.67 -39.29 -26.94
C GLN A 273 6.90 -38.47 -27.38
N LEU A 274 6.82 -37.76 -28.50
CA LEU A 274 7.93 -36.98 -29.04
C LEU A 274 8.22 -35.71 -28.22
N ARG A 275 9.50 -35.36 -28.11
CA ARG A 275 10.01 -34.23 -27.33
C ARG A 275 11.24 -33.62 -27.99
N GLY A 276 11.50 -32.34 -27.73
CA GLY A 276 12.69 -31.63 -28.24
C GLY A 276 12.78 -31.69 -29.76
N ASP A 277 13.99 -31.93 -30.26
CA ASP A 277 14.32 -31.97 -31.69
C ASP A 277 13.50 -33.00 -32.47
N ALA A 278 13.22 -34.17 -31.86
CA ALA A 278 12.42 -35.21 -32.50
C ALA A 278 10.97 -34.76 -32.77
N LEU A 279 10.40 -33.93 -31.88
CA LEU A 279 9.08 -33.34 -32.12
C LEU A 279 9.15 -32.25 -33.20
N ARG A 280 10.22 -31.44 -33.19
CA ARG A 280 10.44 -30.38 -34.17
C ARG A 280 10.50 -30.94 -35.60
N GLU A 281 11.31 -31.98 -35.81
CA GLU A 281 11.48 -32.63 -37.12
C GLU A 281 10.20 -33.28 -37.61
N ASP A 282 9.50 -34.00 -36.73
CA ASP A 282 8.26 -34.70 -37.08
C ASP A 282 7.14 -33.72 -37.47
N TRP A 283 7.00 -32.63 -36.70
CA TRP A 283 6.05 -31.56 -36.98
C TRP A 283 6.39 -30.80 -38.27
N THR A 284 7.67 -30.46 -38.48
CA THR A 284 8.11 -29.76 -39.70
C THR A 284 7.83 -30.60 -40.95
N THR A 285 8.12 -31.90 -40.88
CA THR A 285 7.87 -32.85 -41.97
C THR A 285 6.37 -32.96 -42.26
N TRP A 286 5.54 -33.04 -41.22
CA TRP A 286 4.10 -33.07 -41.37
C TRP A 286 3.54 -31.82 -42.05
N VAL A 287 3.93 -30.64 -41.56
CA VAL A 287 3.46 -29.35 -42.07
C VAL A 287 3.83 -29.16 -43.55
N ARG A 288 5.05 -29.50 -43.94
CA ARG A 288 5.48 -29.47 -45.35
C ARG A 288 4.67 -30.42 -46.22
N GLY A 289 4.46 -31.65 -45.75
CA GLY A 289 3.65 -32.63 -46.48
C GLY A 289 2.18 -32.20 -46.63
N CYS A 290 1.62 -31.52 -45.63
CA CYS A 290 0.29 -30.91 -45.74
C CYS A 290 0.27 -29.78 -46.75
N ALA A 291 1.25 -28.87 -46.75
CA ALA A 291 1.34 -27.78 -47.71
C ALA A 291 1.39 -28.30 -49.16
N GLU A 292 2.17 -29.34 -49.44
CA GLU A 292 2.26 -29.95 -50.77
C GLU A 292 0.97 -30.65 -51.21
N LYS A 293 0.28 -31.32 -50.27
CA LYS A 293 -0.94 -32.10 -50.56
C LYS A 293 -2.20 -31.24 -50.65
N TRP A 294 -2.30 -30.21 -49.82
CA TRP A 294 -3.51 -29.38 -49.69
C TRP A 294 -3.48 -28.15 -50.60
N SER A 295 -2.34 -27.87 -51.23
CA SER A 295 -2.21 -26.84 -52.28
C SER A 295 -2.50 -27.35 -53.70
N LYS A 296 -2.85 -28.64 -53.89
CA LYS A 296 -3.31 -29.15 -55.19
C LYS A 296 -4.82 -28.91 -55.33
N PRO A 297 -5.29 -28.37 -56.47
CA PRO A 297 -6.72 -28.10 -56.70
C PRO A 297 -7.57 -29.38 -56.69
#